data_AF-A0A497RRT7-F1
#
_entry.id   AF-A0A497RRT7-F1
#
_cell.length_a   1.000
_cell.length_b   1.000
_cell.length_c   1.000
_cell.angle_alpha   90.00
_cell.angle_beta   90.00
_cell.angle_gamma   90.00
#
_symmetry.space_group_name_H-M   'P 1'
#
loop_
_entity.id
_entity.type
_entity.pdbx_description
1 polymer ?
#
loop_
_entity_poly.entity_id
_entity_poly.type
_entity_poly.pdbx_seq_one_letter_code
_entity_poly.pdbx_strand_id
1 'polypeptide(L)'
;MIPVSNPKSSYLRPQFDIEDIISEWKSTIDSVTRNDDICVFLWRSGDIGKPEYINRIVDVIEYAKSRGMTFASLEEIAKHFRLMKNITVNVYRRDIDVIDLLFINNNNKPVNGATVIAMMPAINWGCPYKAYNGTITRIKRIGSTCRIYVATNLSAMEDKTVMIEPNITKSEFIVDLPKIPIEGKIKISVMDADRSPVSDAIVRINDVIYRTDENGAVEVDLDRGMYNVKIEKPGFKTKTFDLEVRGRIYILYKFF
;
A
#
# COMPACT_ATOMS: atom_id res chain seq x y z
N MET A 1 9.68 -25.50 2.92
CA MET A 1 9.31 -26.25 1.69
C MET A 1 8.05 -25.61 1.16
N ILE A 2 7.98 -25.24 -0.13
CA ILE A 2 6.77 -24.64 -0.70
C ILE A 2 5.72 -25.76 -0.83
N PRO A 3 4.49 -25.58 -0.32
CA PRO A 3 3.48 -26.64 -0.34
C PRO A 3 3.07 -26.99 -1.77
N VAL A 4 2.88 -28.28 -2.04
CA VAL A 4 2.40 -28.79 -3.33
C VAL A 4 0.89 -28.54 -3.43
N SER A 5 0.47 -27.96 -4.54
CA SER A 5 -0.94 -27.75 -4.88
C SER A 5 -1.61 -29.08 -5.27
N ASN A 6 -2.82 -29.31 -4.77
CA ASN A 6 -3.68 -30.39 -5.23
C ASN A 6 -4.50 -29.95 -6.46
N PRO A 7 -5.03 -30.91 -7.25
CA PRO A 7 -4.76 -32.34 -7.20
C PRO A 7 -3.38 -32.71 -7.77
N LYS A 8 -2.85 -33.90 -7.43
CA LYS A 8 -1.59 -34.43 -8.00
C LYS A 8 -1.84 -35.06 -9.37
N SER A 9 -0.84 -35.14 -10.25
CA SER A 9 -1.00 -35.82 -11.55
C SER A 9 -1.36 -37.30 -11.45
N SER A 10 -1.14 -37.92 -10.28
CA SER A 10 -1.50 -39.32 -10.03
C SER A 10 -3.00 -39.60 -10.14
N TYR A 11 -3.84 -38.57 -10.13
CA TYR A 11 -5.28 -38.66 -10.35
C TYR A 11 -5.67 -38.72 -11.84
N LEU A 12 -4.74 -38.47 -12.77
CA LEU A 12 -4.94 -38.66 -14.22
C LEU A 12 -5.00 -40.16 -14.56
N ARG A 13 -6.17 -40.75 -14.34
CA ARG A 13 -6.46 -42.17 -14.59
C ARG A 13 -7.87 -42.31 -15.17
N PRO A 14 -8.15 -43.41 -15.90
CA PRO A 14 -9.46 -43.62 -16.53
C PRO A 14 -10.66 -43.62 -15.57
N GLN A 15 -10.44 -43.81 -14.27
CA GLN A 15 -11.51 -43.82 -13.26
C GLN A 15 -11.95 -42.42 -12.83
N PHE A 16 -11.22 -41.36 -13.19
CA PHE A 16 -11.54 -39.98 -12.84
C PHE A 16 -11.87 -39.18 -14.09
N ASP A 17 -12.80 -38.23 -13.96
CA ASP A 17 -13.03 -37.26 -15.01
C ASP A 17 -11.83 -36.31 -15.08
N ILE A 18 -11.19 -36.25 -16.25
CA ILE A 18 -10.07 -35.35 -16.48
C ILE A 18 -10.51 -33.89 -16.39
N GLU A 19 -11.73 -33.56 -16.81
CA GLU A 19 -12.19 -32.17 -16.83
C GLU A 19 -12.32 -31.61 -15.41
N ASP A 20 -12.68 -32.44 -14.42
CA ASP A 20 -12.67 -32.06 -13.00
C ASP A 20 -11.25 -31.70 -12.52
N ILE A 21 -10.27 -32.54 -12.83
CA ILE A 21 -8.86 -32.32 -12.45
C ILE A 21 -8.32 -31.04 -13.10
N ILE A 22 -8.60 -30.84 -14.39
CA ILE A 22 -8.19 -29.65 -15.14
C ILE A 22 -8.85 -28.40 -14.56
N SER A 23 -10.14 -28.48 -14.21
CA SER A 23 -10.89 -27.39 -13.58
C SER A 23 -10.29 -27.02 -12.22
N GLU A 24 -9.93 -28.00 -11.39
CA GLU A 24 -9.29 -27.75 -10.09
C GLU A 24 -7.91 -27.07 -10.22
N TRP A 25 -7.10 -27.47 -11.20
CA TRP A 25 -5.83 -26.77 -11.48
C TRP A 25 -6.05 -25.34 -11.96
N LYS A 26 -7.01 -25.10 -12.86
CA LYS A 26 -7.36 -23.74 -13.30
C LYS A 26 -7.90 -22.89 -12.15
N SER A 27 -8.73 -23.45 -11.28
CA SER A 27 -9.23 -22.80 -10.06
C SER A 27 -8.09 -22.43 -9.11
N THR A 28 -7.10 -23.32 -8.96
CA THR A 28 -5.89 -23.05 -8.17
C THR A 28 -5.09 -21.89 -8.76
N ILE A 29 -4.87 -21.90 -10.08
CA ILE A 29 -4.22 -20.79 -10.81
C ILE A 29 -4.97 -19.48 -10.54
N ASP A 30 -6.29 -19.46 -10.71
CA ASP A 30 -7.12 -18.28 -10.44
C ASP A 30 -7.04 -17.81 -8.99
N SER A 31 -6.95 -18.73 -8.04
CA SER A 31 -6.79 -18.40 -6.63
C SER A 31 -5.46 -17.74 -6.37
N VAL A 32 -4.35 -18.32 -6.84
CA VAL A 32 -3.01 -17.77 -6.58
C VAL A 32 -2.79 -16.46 -7.35
N THR A 33 -3.29 -16.33 -8.59
CA THR A 33 -3.21 -15.08 -9.35
C THR A 33 -3.98 -13.94 -8.68
N ARG A 34 -5.15 -14.21 -8.08
CA ARG A 34 -5.91 -13.19 -7.34
C ARG A 34 -5.21 -12.72 -6.07
N ASN A 35 -4.41 -13.60 -5.46
CA ASN A 35 -3.74 -13.37 -4.19
C ASN A 35 -2.24 -13.03 -4.33
N ASP A 36 -1.72 -12.94 -5.56
CA ASP A 36 -0.29 -12.73 -5.86
C ASP A 36 0.63 -13.80 -5.26
N ASP A 37 0.18 -15.05 -5.31
CA ASP A 37 0.87 -16.21 -4.76
C ASP A 37 1.40 -17.14 -5.86
N ILE A 38 2.08 -18.21 -5.46
CA ILE A 38 2.68 -19.22 -6.31
C ILE A 38 1.86 -20.52 -6.19
N CYS A 39 1.57 -21.18 -7.31
CA CYS A 39 1.11 -22.58 -7.30
C CYS A 39 2.27 -23.52 -7.64
N VAL A 40 2.32 -24.68 -6.99
CA VAL A 40 3.34 -25.71 -7.25
C VAL A 40 2.64 -27.01 -7.62
N PHE A 41 2.56 -27.31 -8.91
CA PHE A 41 2.00 -28.56 -9.39
C PHE A 41 3.06 -29.66 -9.44
N LEU A 42 2.83 -30.75 -8.72
CA LEU A 42 3.65 -31.95 -8.79
C LEU A 42 3.14 -32.85 -9.91
N TRP A 43 3.71 -32.66 -11.10
CA TRP A 43 3.40 -33.46 -12.28
C TRP A 43 4.47 -34.50 -12.58
N ARG A 44 4.09 -35.77 -12.61
CA ARG A 44 4.98 -36.86 -13.06
C ARG A 44 4.93 -36.94 -14.58
N SER A 45 6.10 -37.01 -15.22
CA SER A 45 6.21 -37.12 -16.68
C SER A 45 5.38 -38.29 -17.26
N GLY A 46 5.40 -39.44 -16.58
CA GLY A 46 4.62 -40.62 -16.99
C GLY A 46 3.11 -40.47 -16.84
N ASP A 47 2.62 -39.50 -16.06
CA ASP A 47 1.19 -39.18 -15.96
C ASP A 47 0.80 -38.16 -17.03
N ILE A 48 1.51 -37.03 -17.08
CA ILE A 48 1.15 -35.90 -17.96
C ILE A 48 1.55 -36.11 -19.43
N GLY A 49 2.52 -36.98 -19.71
CA GLY A 49 3.04 -37.26 -21.05
C GLY A 49 2.24 -38.32 -21.81
N LYS A 50 1.17 -38.86 -21.20
CA LYS A 50 0.29 -39.82 -21.85
C LYS A 50 -0.47 -39.17 -23.02
N PRO A 51 -0.57 -39.82 -24.19
CA PRO A 51 -1.25 -39.24 -25.36
C PRO A 51 -2.68 -38.79 -25.08
N GLU A 52 -3.38 -39.46 -24.15
CA GLU A 52 -4.76 -39.14 -23.78
C GLU A 52 -4.89 -37.80 -23.04
N TYR A 53 -3.81 -37.32 -22.38
CA TYR A 53 -3.87 -36.18 -21.45
C TYR A 53 -3.04 -34.98 -21.88
N ILE A 54 -1.99 -35.19 -22.68
CA ILE A 54 -0.98 -34.17 -22.98
C ILE A 54 -1.57 -32.85 -23.50
N ASN A 55 -2.57 -32.91 -24.39
CA ASN A 55 -3.21 -31.70 -24.93
C ASN A 55 -3.92 -30.89 -23.84
N ARG A 56 -4.59 -31.55 -22.90
CA ARG A 56 -5.24 -30.90 -21.76
C ARG A 56 -4.23 -30.27 -20.80
N ILE A 57 -3.06 -30.88 -20.63
CA ILE A 57 -1.99 -30.32 -19.81
C ILE A 57 -1.41 -29.06 -20.46
N VAL A 58 -1.22 -29.09 -21.78
CA VAL A 58 -0.83 -27.89 -22.54
C VAL A 58 -1.87 -26.78 -22.37
N ASP A 59 -3.16 -27.10 -22.40
CA ASP A 59 -4.23 -26.11 -22.16
C ASP A 59 -4.12 -25.44 -20.77
N VAL A 60 -3.73 -26.19 -19.74
CA VAL A 60 -3.50 -25.63 -18.38
C VAL A 60 -2.28 -24.72 -18.36
N ILE A 61 -1.21 -25.09 -19.05
CA ILE A 61 0.01 -24.28 -19.17
C ILE A 61 -0.29 -22.97 -19.89
N GLU A 62 -0.99 -23.03 -21.02
CA GLU A 62 -1.39 -21.84 -21.78
C GLU A 62 -2.39 -20.98 -21.00
N TYR A 63 -3.30 -21.60 -20.24
CA TYR A 63 -4.16 -20.89 -19.32
C TYR A 63 -3.35 -20.12 -18.27
N ALA A 64 -2.38 -20.74 -17.60
CA ALA A 64 -1.52 -20.06 -16.63
C ALA A 64 -0.79 -18.86 -17.23
N LYS A 65 -0.22 -19.01 -18.44
CA LYS A 65 0.42 -17.90 -19.18
C LYS A 65 -0.58 -16.78 -19.49
N SER A 66 -1.80 -17.11 -19.89
CA SER A 66 -2.85 -16.12 -20.16
C SER A 66 -3.24 -15.30 -18.92
N ARG A 67 -3.02 -15.86 -17.71
CA ARG A 67 -3.20 -15.19 -16.41
C ARG A 67 -1.95 -14.44 -15.94
N GLY A 68 -0.91 -14.32 -16.78
CA GLY A 68 0.33 -13.60 -16.50
C GLY A 68 1.34 -14.37 -15.67
N MET A 69 1.17 -15.69 -15.50
CA MET A 69 2.14 -16.52 -14.77
C MET A 69 3.34 -16.88 -15.63
N THR A 70 4.48 -17.07 -14.96
CA THR A 70 5.73 -17.55 -15.56
C THR A 70 6.17 -18.84 -14.88
N PHE A 71 6.93 -19.67 -15.62
CA PHE A 71 7.54 -20.88 -15.08
C PHE A 71 8.90 -20.56 -14.49
N ALA A 72 9.18 -21.10 -13.31
CA ALA A 72 10.48 -21.01 -12.66
C ALA A 72 10.92 -22.39 -12.19
N SER A 73 12.21 -22.68 -12.31
CA SER A 73 12.78 -23.92 -11.75
C SER A 73 12.84 -23.84 -10.22
N LEU A 74 12.85 -25.01 -9.57
CA LEU A 74 13.05 -25.09 -8.11
C LEU A 74 14.38 -24.46 -7.68
N GLU A 75 15.41 -24.55 -8.52
CA GLU A 75 16.72 -23.94 -8.26
C GLU A 75 16.63 -22.41 -8.28
N GLU A 76 15.97 -21.82 -9.27
CA GLU A 76 15.77 -20.37 -9.35
C GLU A 76 14.95 -19.85 -8.17
N ILE A 77 13.89 -20.56 -7.80
CA ILE A 77 13.06 -20.21 -6.63
C ILE A 77 13.89 -20.29 -5.34
N ALA A 78 14.66 -21.38 -5.15
CA ALA A 78 15.51 -21.54 -3.98
C ALA A 78 16.61 -20.49 -3.91
N LYS A 79 17.21 -20.13 -5.06
CA LYS A 79 18.21 -19.06 -5.17
C LYS A 79 17.62 -17.70 -4.81
N HIS A 80 16.46 -17.35 -5.38
CA HIS A 80 15.78 -16.10 -5.07
C HIS A 80 15.41 -16.01 -3.59
N PHE A 81 14.83 -17.08 -3.02
CA PHE A 81 14.47 -17.13 -1.61
C PHE A 81 15.69 -16.95 -0.69
N ARG A 82 16.85 -17.53 -1.03
CA ARG A 82 18.09 -17.33 -0.27
C ARG A 82 18.59 -15.89 -0.33
N LEU A 83 18.52 -15.24 -1.49
CA LEU A 83 18.91 -13.83 -1.63
C LEU A 83 17.98 -12.91 -0.81
N MET A 84 16.66 -13.11 -0.91
CA MET A 84 15.68 -12.27 -0.23
C MET A 84 15.72 -12.39 1.29
N LYS A 85 16.15 -13.53 1.85
CA LYS A 85 16.35 -13.68 3.31
C LYS A 85 17.36 -12.69 3.91
N ASN A 86 18.29 -12.22 3.09
CA ASN A 86 19.34 -11.29 3.50
C ASN A 86 19.07 -9.86 3.01
N ILE A 87 17.86 -9.58 2.53
CA ILE A 87 17.37 -8.23 2.28
C ILE A 87 16.58 -7.76 3.49
N THR A 88 16.95 -6.61 4.04
CA THR A 88 16.14 -5.91 5.07
C THR A 88 15.55 -4.65 4.44
N VAL A 89 14.31 -4.32 4.78
CA VAL A 89 13.67 -3.07 4.34
C VAL A 89 13.12 -2.32 5.54
N ASN A 90 13.68 -1.15 5.80
CA ASN A 90 13.19 -0.24 6.83
C ASN A 90 12.28 0.82 6.19
N VAL A 91 11.14 1.11 6.83
CA VAL A 91 10.15 2.07 6.32
C VAL A 91 10.18 3.31 7.18
N TYR A 92 10.39 4.47 6.56
CA TYR A 92 10.35 5.77 7.21
C TYR A 92 9.25 6.62 6.59
N ARG A 93 8.27 7.05 7.39
CA ARG A 93 7.21 7.94 6.93
C ARG A 93 7.69 9.39 7.02
N ARG A 94 7.72 10.12 5.90
CA ARG A 94 8.01 11.57 5.88
C ARG A 94 6.75 12.41 6.05
N ASP A 95 5.67 11.97 5.43
CA ASP A 95 4.36 12.62 5.44
C ASP A 95 3.26 11.55 5.36
N ILE A 96 1.99 11.93 5.47
CA ILE A 96 0.85 10.99 5.44
C ILE A 96 0.78 10.14 4.16
N ASP A 97 1.31 10.66 3.06
CA ASP A 97 1.33 10.06 1.72
C ASP A 97 2.74 10.00 1.11
N VAL A 98 3.81 10.19 1.91
CA VAL A 98 5.22 10.08 1.46
C VAL A 98 6.00 9.15 2.38
N ILE A 99 6.67 8.16 1.78
CA ILE A 99 7.50 7.20 2.51
C ILE A 99 8.87 7.01 1.83
N ASP A 100 9.86 6.70 2.65
CA ASP A 100 11.14 6.13 2.25
C ASP A 100 11.21 4.66 2.64
N LEU A 101 11.76 3.87 1.72
CA LEU A 101 12.07 2.47 1.89
C LEU A 101 13.57 2.30 1.79
N LEU A 102 14.25 2.07 2.92
CA LEU A 102 15.68 1.76 2.96
C LEU A 102 15.87 0.26 2.77
N PHE A 103 16.26 -0.14 1.57
CA PHE A 103 16.68 -1.49 1.26
C PHE A 103 18.14 -1.69 1.66
N ILE A 104 18.41 -2.77 2.38
CA ILE A 104 19.75 -3.16 2.85
C ILE A 104 20.03 -4.55 2.30
N ASN A 105 21.02 -4.67 1.41
CA ASN A 105 21.43 -5.95 0.84
C ASN A 105 22.64 -6.54 1.57
N ASN A 106 22.41 -7.42 2.54
CA ASN A 106 23.49 -8.10 3.26
C ASN A 106 24.08 -9.30 2.50
N ASN A 107 23.74 -9.49 1.22
CA ASN A 107 24.39 -10.49 0.39
C ASN A 107 25.69 -9.94 -0.20
N ASN A 108 26.71 -10.79 -0.28
CA ASN A 108 27.91 -10.56 -1.11
C ASN A 108 27.62 -10.70 -2.62
N LYS A 109 26.35 -10.61 -3.03
CA LYS A 109 25.89 -10.76 -4.42
C LYS A 109 24.81 -9.71 -4.71
N PRO A 110 24.70 -9.24 -5.96
CA PRO A 110 23.61 -8.36 -6.35
C PRO A 110 22.26 -9.10 -6.29
N VAL A 111 21.20 -8.34 -6.02
CA VAL A 111 19.81 -8.79 -6.05
C VAL A 111 19.03 -7.90 -7.01
N ASN A 112 18.58 -8.49 -8.11
CA ASN A 112 17.78 -7.79 -9.11
C ASN A 112 16.29 -7.96 -8.80
N GLY A 113 15.52 -6.87 -8.94
CA GLY A 113 14.07 -6.89 -8.76
C GLY A 113 13.61 -7.17 -7.33
N ALA A 114 14.38 -6.77 -6.32
CA ALA A 114 13.94 -6.80 -4.93
C ALA A 114 12.66 -5.97 -4.82
N THR A 115 11.53 -6.63 -4.56
CA THR A 115 10.20 -6.03 -4.64
C THR A 115 9.52 -6.05 -3.28
N VAL A 116 8.92 -4.93 -2.88
CA VAL A 116 8.05 -4.85 -1.71
C VAL A 116 6.67 -4.31 -2.09
N ILE A 117 5.71 -4.58 -1.21
CA ILE A 117 4.36 -4.08 -1.32
C ILE A 117 4.20 -2.95 -0.30
N ALA A 118 4.01 -1.72 -0.77
CA ALA A 118 3.70 -0.56 0.06
C ALA A 118 2.20 -0.28 0.03
N MET A 119 1.60 -0.06 1.21
CA MET A 119 0.19 0.33 1.35
C MET A 119 0.13 1.84 1.59
N MET A 120 -0.25 2.58 0.54
CA MET A 120 -0.36 4.04 0.56
C MET A 120 -1.83 4.47 0.59
N PRO A 121 -2.19 5.67 1.08
CA PRO A 121 -3.57 6.14 1.00
C PRO A 121 -4.00 6.43 -0.45
N ALA A 122 -5.28 6.29 -0.76
CA ALA A 122 -5.83 6.79 -2.02
C ALA A 122 -5.94 8.32 -1.98
N ILE A 123 -5.68 8.97 -3.11
CA ILE A 123 -5.78 10.43 -3.27
C ILE A 123 -6.80 10.71 -4.36
N ASN A 124 -7.86 11.45 -4.03
CA ASN A 124 -8.97 11.76 -4.95
C ASN A 124 -9.50 10.52 -5.69
N TRP A 125 -9.74 9.43 -4.96
CA TRP A 125 -10.19 8.14 -5.51
C TRP A 125 -9.19 7.48 -6.50
N GLY A 126 -7.97 8.01 -6.61
CA GLY A 126 -6.89 7.48 -7.43
C GLY A 126 -5.69 6.99 -6.61
N CYS A 127 -4.69 6.49 -7.34
CA CYS A 127 -3.39 6.11 -6.80
C CYS A 127 -2.25 6.80 -7.58
N PRO A 128 -2.21 8.14 -7.61
CA PRO A 128 -1.24 8.87 -8.41
C PRO A 128 0.09 8.90 -7.67
N TYR A 129 0.84 7.79 -7.68
CA TYR A 129 2.14 7.69 -7.02
C TYR A 129 3.25 7.47 -8.03
N LYS A 130 4.44 7.96 -7.67
CA LYS A 130 5.70 7.67 -8.37
C LYS A 130 6.73 7.19 -7.37
N ALA A 131 7.76 6.50 -7.87
CA ALA A 131 8.91 6.08 -7.09
C ALA A 131 10.20 6.68 -7.66
N TYR A 132 11.16 6.94 -6.79
CA TYR A 132 12.53 7.31 -7.13
C TYR A 132 13.50 6.25 -6.65
N ASN A 133 14.58 6.03 -7.40
CA ASN A 133 15.56 4.95 -7.16
C ASN A 133 14.96 3.53 -7.14
N GLY A 134 13.76 3.40 -7.68
CA GLY A 134 13.03 2.17 -7.87
C GLY A 134 11.96 2.37 -8.93
N THR A 135 11.26 1.29 -9.28
CA THR A 135 10.23 1.30 -10.30
C THR A 135 8.96 0.73 -9.71
N ILE A 136 7.86 1.46 -9.87
CA ILE A 136 6.53 0.92 -9.58
C ILE A 136 6.18 -0.03 -10.71
N THR A 137 6.12 -1.32 -10.42
CA THR A 137 5.81 -2.37 -11.41
C THR A 137 4.30 -2.60 -11.52
N ARG A 138 3.56 -2.31 -10.45
CA ARG A 138 2.10 -2.46 -10.40
C ARG A 138 1.49 -1.60 -9.31
N ILE A 139 0.27 -1.10 -9.55
CA ILE A 139 -0.56 -0.43 -8.56
C ILE A 139 -1.96 -1.06 -8.59
N LYS A 140 -2.51 -1.38 -7.43
CA LYS A 140 -3.90 -1.83 -7.28
C LYS A 140 -4.59 -1.03 -6.19
N ARG A 141 -5.72 -0.41 -6.51
CA ARG A 141 -6.57 0.27 -5.52
C ARG A 141 -7.42 -0.73 -4.76
N ILE A 142 -7.48 -0.59 -3.43
CA ILE A 142 -8.28 -1.41 -2.52
C ILE A 142 -8.99 -0.46 -1.55
N GLY A 143 -10.22 -0.08 -1.88
CA GLY A 143 -11.00 0.91 -1.11
C GLY A 143 -10.30 2.27 -1.04
N SER A 144 -9.94 2.70 0.16
CA SER A 144 -9.21 3.95 0.44
C SER A 144 -7.69 3.79 0.44
N THR A 145 -7.17 2.64 0.01
CA THR A 145 -5.73 2.37 -0.04
C THR A 145 -5.27 1.99 -1.45
N CYS A 146 -3.98 2.22 -1.70
CA CYS A 146 -3.25 1.91 -2.90
C CYS A 146 -2.17 0.90 -2.53
N ARG A 147 -2.31 -0.32 -3.03
CA ARG A 147 -1.30 -1.37 -2.94
C ARG A 147 -0.31 -1.18 -4.08
N ILE A 148 0.90 -0.74 -3.76
CA ILE A 148 1.96 -0.37 -4.71
C ILE A 148 3.07 -1.42 -4.64
N TYR A 149 3.40 -2.03 -5.77
CA TYR A 149 4.52 -2.96 -5.91
C TYR A 149 5.70 -2.15 -6.44
N VAL A 150 6.73 -1.99 -5.60
CA VAL A 150 7.94 -1.23 -5.95
C VAL A 150 9.13 -2.17 -5.98
N ALA A 151 9.84 -2.16 -7.10
CA ALA A 151 11.03 -2.98 -7.33
C ALA A 151 12.27 -2.11 -7.42
N THR A 152 13.40 -2.61 -6.93
CA THR A 152 14.72 -1.99 -7.15
C THR A 152 15.80 -3.06 -7.32
N ASN A 153 16.90 -2.68 -7.96
CA ASN A 153 18.10 -3.52 -8.07
C ASN A 153 19.10 -3.08 -7.01
N LEU A 154 19.72 -4.04 -6.35
CA LEU A 154 20.69 -3.83 -5.28
C LEU A 154 22.02 -4.49 -5.66
N SER A 155 23.11 -3.74 -5.59
CA SER A 155 24.47 -4.27 -5.66
C SER A 155 24.79 -5.06 -4.40
N ALA A 156 25.85 -5.87 -4.43
CA ALA A 156 26.31 -6.58 -3.24
C ALA A 156 26.64 -5.59 -2.11
N MET A 157 26.19 -5.86 -0.89
CA MET A 157 26.45 -5.00 0.28
C MET A 157 25.95 -3.55 0.14
N GLU A 158 24.99 -3.29 -0.76
CA GLU A 158 24.44 -1.95 -0.99
C GLU A 158 23.25 -1.65 -0.08
N ASP A 159 23.24 -0.40 0.42
CA ASP A 159 22.06 0.23 1.00
C ASP A 159 21.48 1.24 0.00
N LYS A 160 20.18 1.16 -0.27
CA LYS A 160 19.48 2.02 -1.24
C LYS A 160 18.15 2.50 -0.69
N THR A 161 17.96 3.82 -0.70
CA THR A 161 16.67 4.43 -0.36
C THR A 161 15.82 4.62 -1.61
N VAL A 162 14.64 3.99 -1.60
CA VAL A 162 13.56 4.17 -2.57
C VAL A 162 12.50 5.06 -1.96
N MET A 163 12.19 6.19 -2.60
CA MET A 163 11.15 7.11 -2.13
C MET A 163 9.87 6.90 -2.93
N ILE A 164 8.72 6.85 -2.25
CA ILE A 164 7.39 6.86 -2.88
C ILE A 164 6.66 8.13 -2.44
N GLU A 165 6.17 8.90 -3.41
CA GLU A 165 5.40 10.12 -3.16
C GLU A 165 4.28 10.31 -4.21
N PRO A 166 3.31 11.19 -3.95
CA PRO A 166 2.28 11.52 -4.92
C PRO A 166 2.88 12.18 -6.18
N ASN A 167 2.41 11.75 -7.35
CA ASN A 167 2.71 12.38 -8.64
C ASN A 167 1.63 13.42 -9.00
N ILE A 168 1.33 14.31 -8.05
CA ILE A 168 0.40 15.43 -8.23
C ILE A 168 0.95 16.64 -7.50
N THR A 169 0.46 17.81 -7.85
CA THR A 169 0.62 19.00 -7.01
C THR A 169 -0.30 18.88 -5.79
N LYS A 170 0.27 18.93 -4.59
CA LYS A 170 -0.50 18.92 -3.34
C LYS A 170 -1.24 20.24 -3.14
N SER A 171 -2.51 20.16 -2.74
CA SER A 171 -3.33 21.31 -2.36
C SER A 171 -2.91 21.87 -1.00
N GLU A 172 -3.20 23.15 -0.76
CA GLU A 172 -2.99 23.81 0.53
C GLU A 172 -4.26 23.76 1.38
N PHE A 173 -4.10 23.74 2.71
CA PHE A 173 -5.22 23.96 3.62
C PHE A 173 -5.45 25.45 3.87
N ILE A 174 -6.69 25.89 3.68
CA ILE A 174 -7.22 27.12 4.26
C ILE A 174 -7.92 26.74 5.56
N VAL A 175 -7.56 27.40 6.66
CA VAL A 175 -8.11 27.10 7.99
C VAL A 175 -8.83 28.35 8.46
N ASP A 176 -10.11 28.21 8.78
CA ASP A 176 -10.93 29.25 9.36
C ASP A 176 -11.23 28.92 10.83
N LEU A 177 -10.94 29.90 11.68
CA LEU A 177 -10.94 29.82 13.13
C LEU A 177 -11.37 31.18 13.68
N PRO A 178 -11.97 31.24 14.89
CA PRO A 178 -12.20 32.50 15.58
C PRO A 178 -10.88 33.29 15.70
N LYS A 179 -10.89 34.57 15.31
CA LYS A 179 -9.70 35.46 15.42
C LYS A 179 -9.12 35.50 16.82
N ILE A 180 -9.98 35.30 17.83
CA ILE A 180 -9.61 35.24 19.24
C ILE A 180 -10.39 34.06 19.83
N PRO A 181 -9.80 32.86 19.84
CA PRO A 181 -10.42 31.69 20.47
C PRO A 181 -10.51 31.91 21.99
N ILE A 182 -11.69 31.67 22.55
CA ILE A 182 -11.95 31.73 23.98
C ILE A 182 -12.22 30.31 24.47
N GLU A 183 -11.77 29.99 25.69
CA GLU A 183 -11.96 28.67 26.32
C GLU A 183 -13.42 28.19 26.24
N GLY A 184 -13.58 26.92 25.87
CA GLY A 184 -14.85 26.29 25.54
C GLY A 184 -14.84 25.68 24.14
N LYS A 185 -16.04 25.54 23.56
CA LYS A 185 -16.25 25.01 22.21
C LYS A 185 -15.69 25.94 21.15
N ILE A 186 -14.69 25.45 20.43
CA ILE A 186 -14.07 26.10 19.28
C ILE A 186 -14.35 25.26 18.03
N LYS A 187 -14.90 25.92 17.01
CA LYS A 187 -15.08 25.34 15.68
C LYS A 187 -13.87 25.64 14.81
N ILE A 188 -13.29 24.60 14.22
CA ILE A 188 -12.21 24.68 13.25
C ILE A 188 -12.77 24.24 11.90
N SER A 189 -12.73 25.11 10.89
CA SER A 189 -13.16 24.78 9.54
C SER A 189 -11.94 24.64 8.63
N VAL A 190 -11.85 23.54 7.90
CA VAL A 190 -10.75 23.21 7.00
C VAL A 190 -11.30 23.17 5.57
N MET A 191 -10.69 23.97 4.71
CA MET A 191 -11.02 24.11 3.30
C MET A 191 -9.77 23.91 2.44
N ASP A 192 -9.96 23.68 1.16
CA ASP A 192 -8.89 23.70 0.16
C ASP A 192 -8.65 25.11 -0.39
N ALA A 193 -7.74 25.22 -1.37
CA ALA A 193 -7.40 26.49 -2.01
C ALA A 193 -8.58 27.16 -2.73
N ASP A 194 -9.58 26.38 -3.16
CA ASP A 194 -10.80 26.86 -3.83
C ASP A 194 -11.93 27.18 -2.84
N ARG A 195 -11.64 27.13 -1.53
CA ARG A 195 -12.60 27.30 -0.43
C ARG A 195 -13.68 26.23 -0.38
N SER A 196 -13.43 25.06 -0.96
CA SER A 196 -14.31 23.90 -0.78
C SER A 196 -14.00 23.20 0.54
N PRO A 197 -15.01 22.71 1.28
CA PRO A 197 -14.80 22.02 2.55
C PRO A 197 -14.00 20.73 2.36
N VAL A 198 -13.04 20.50 3.23
CA VAL A 198 -12.21 19.29 3.20
C VAL A 198 -12.65 18.34 4.31
N SER A 199 -13.47 17.36 3.93
CA SER A 199 -13.91 16.30 4.85
C SER A 199 -12.81 15.28 5.13
N ASP A 200 -12.90 14.60 6.27
CA ASP A 200 -11.96 13.55 6.69
C ASP A 200 -10.48 13.99 6.69
N ALA A 201 -10.22 15.28 6.95
CA ALA A 201 -8.88 15.77 7.27
C ALA A 201 -8.57 15.42 8.72
N ILE A 202 -7.35 14.96 8.99
CA ILE A 202 -6.89 14.64 10.34
C ILE A 202 -6.43 15.95 10.99
N VAL A 203 -7.10 16.36 12.05
CA VAL A 203 -6.73 17.52 12.86
C VAL A 203 -6.18 17.02 14.18
N ARG A 204 -4.89 17.21 14.42
CA ARG A 204 -4.23 16.88 15.69
C ARG A 204 -4.09 18.15 16.50
N ILE A 205 -4.57 18.12 17.74
CA ILE A 205 -4.39 19.21 18.70
C ILE A 205 -3.64 18.59 19.88
N ASN A 206 -2.37 18.94 20.02
CA ASN A 206 -1.42 18.17 20.84
C ASN A 206 -1.46 16.67 20.45
N ASP A 207 -1.70 15.77 21.40
CA ASP A 207 -1.76 14.31 21.16
C ASP A 207 -3.16 13.79 20.79
N VAL A 208 -4.18 14.64 20.75
CA VAL A 208 -5.57 14.23 20.45
C VAL A 208 -5.86 14.36 18.96
N ILE A 209 -6.51 13.34 18.40
CA ILE A 209 -6.83 13.23 16.97
C ILE A 209 -8.32 13.46 16.75
N TYR A 210 -8.64 14.40 15.87
CA TYR A 210 -9.97 14.64 15.35
C TYR A 210 -10.01 14.46 13.82
N ARG A 211 -11.21 14.28 13.29
CA ARG A 211 -11.47 14.24 11.84
C ARG A 211 -12.55 15.26 11.49
N THR A 212 -12.35 15.98 10.41
CA THR A 212 -13.37 16.91 9.91
C THR A 212 -14.56 16.14 9.33
N ASP A 213 -15.75 16.69 9.56
CA ASP A 213 -17.01 16.19 9.02
C ASP A 213 -17.18 16.49 7.52
N GLU A 214 -18.35 16.17 6.95
CA GLU A 214 -18.67 16.44 5.54
C GLU A 214 -18.63 17.93 5.17
N ASN A 215 -18.79 18.82 6.15
CA ASN A 215 -18.69 20.27 5.98
C ASN A 215 -17.26 20.80 6.21
N GLY A 216 -16.29 19.90 6.36
CA GLY A 216 -14.90 20.26 6.64
C GLY A 216 -14.69 20.84 8.03
N ALA A 217 -15.60 20.61 8.97
CA ALA A 217 -15.57 21.19 10.31
C ALA A 217 -15.24 20.15 11.39
N VAL A 218 -14.61 20.63 12.47
CA VAL A 218 -14.47 19.91 13.73
C VAL A 218 -14.76 20.88 14.88
N GLU A 219 -15.57 20.44 15.85
CA GLU A 219 -15.77 21.15 17.11
C GLU A 219 -14.96 20.48 18.22
N VAL A 220 -14.16 21.28 18.92
CA VAL A 220 -13.31 20.83 20.03
C VAL A 220 -13.58 21.70 21.25
N ASP A 221 -13.56 21.12 22.44
CA ASP A 221 -13.65 21.87 23.69
C ASP A 221 -12.23 22.04 24.25
N LEU A 222 -11.75 23.28 24.33
CA LEU A 222 -10.38 23.59 24.75
C LEU A 222 -10.39 24.56 25.93
N ASP A 223 -9.59 24.24 26.95
CA ASP A 223 -9.29 25.17 28.04
C ASP A 223 -8.31 26.26 27.58
N ARG A 224 -8.18 27.33 28.37
CA ARG A 224 -7.15 28.35 28.14
C ARG A 224 -5.75 27.73 28.05
N GLY A 225 -4.96 28.13 27.07
CA GLY A 225 -3.62 27.59 26.86
C GLY A 225 -3.10 27.76 25.43
N MET A 226 -1.89 27.26 25.22
CA MET A 226 -1.26 27.18 23.90
C MET A 226 -1.33 25.74 23.40
N TYR A 227 -1.83 25.55 22.17
CA TYR A 227 -1.96 24.25 21.55
C TYR A 227 -1.20 24.21 20.23
N ASN A 228 -0.48 23.12 19.98
CA ASN A 228 0.08 22.87 18.65
C ASN A 228 -0.96 22.13 17.80
N VAL A 229 -1.34 22.74 16.67
CA VAL A 229 -2.32 22.17 15.74
C VAL A 229 -1.61 21.70 14.48
N LYS A 230 -1.82 20.44 14.11
CA LYS A 230 -1.32 19.84 12.86
C LYS A 230 -2.49 19.27 12.05
N ILE A 231 -2.59 19.67 10.79
CA ILE A 231 -3.63 19.21 9.86
C ILE A 231 -2.99 18.42 8.72
N GLU A 232 -3.48 17.21 8.49
CA GLU A 232 -2.95 16.25 7.52
C GLU A 232 -4.08 15.63 6.69
N LYS A 233 -3.87 15.53 5.38
CA LYS A 233 -4.72 14.73 4.48
C LYS A 233 -3.90 14.31 3.24
N PRO A 234 -4.02 13.07 2.75
CA PRO A 234 -3.36 12.67 1.51
C PRO A 234 -3.74 13.59 0.35
N GLY A 235 -2.75 14.02 -0.43
CA GLY A 235 -2.92 15.01 -1.50
C GLY A 235 -2.88 16.47 -1.03
N PHE A 236 -2.72 16.74 0.26
CA PHE A 236 -2.56 18.08 0.81
C PHE A 236 -1.19 18.26 1.44
N LYS A 237 -0.69 19.50 1.45
CA LYS A 237 0.48 19.85 2.25
C LYS A 237 0.08 19.91 3.71
N THR A 238 0.85 19.22 4.55
CA THR A 238 0.68 19.27 6.00
C THR A 238 0.81 20.71 6.50
N LYS A 239 -0.15 21.14 7.33
CA LYS A 239 -0.18 22.49 7.90
C LYS A 239 -0.06 22.43 9.42
N THR A 240 0.88 23.17 9.98
CA THR A 240 1.11 23.26 11.43
C THR A 240 1.08 24.72 11.87
N PHE A 241 0.42 25.00 13.00
CA PHE A 241 0.39 26.33 13.61
C PHE A 241 0.07 26.23 15.11
N ASP A 242 0.40 27.27 15.86
CA ASP A 242 0.05 27.36 17.27
C ASP A 242 -1.28 28.11 17.46
N LEU A 243 -2.10 27.61 18.38
CA LEU A 243 -3.42 28.15 18.72
C LEU A 243 -3.41 28.62 20.18
N GLU A 244 -3.50 29.93 20.39
CA GLU A 244 -3.72 30.53 21.71
C GLU A 244 -5.22 30.55 22.02
N VAL A 245 -5.63 29.84 23.07
CA VAL A 245 -6.98 29.90 23.63
C VAL A 245 -6.95 30.76 24.87
N ARG A 246 -7.73 31.85 24.86
CA ARG A 246 -7.76 32.81 25.98
C ARG A 246 -8.87 32.47 26.98
N GLY A 247 -8.65 32.83 28.24
CA GLY A 247 -9.68 32.69 29.26
C GLY A 247 -10.85 33.65 29.06
N ARG A 248 -12.05 33.31 29.54
CA ARG A 248 -13.27 34.12 29.39
C ARG A 248 -13.14 35.54 29.94
N ILE A 249 -12.30 35.74 30.95
CA ILE A 249 -12.02 37.06 31.53
C ILE A 249 -11.46 38.05 30.48
N TYR A 250 -10.78 37.55 29.44
CA TYR A 250 -10.28 38.37 28.34
C TYR A 250 -11.40 39.14 27.60
N ILE A 251 -12.63 38.61 27.57
CA ILE A 251 -13.78 39.27 26.95
C ILE A 251 -14.09 40.59 27.68
N LEU A 252 -13.97 40.62 29.01
CA LEU A 252 -14.33 41.79 29.82
C LEU A 252 -13.42 43.00 29.57
N TYR A 253 -12.13 42.77 29.26
CA TYR A 253 -11.16 43.84 28.99
C TYR A 253 -11.32 44.53 27.64
N LYS A 254 -12.19 44.03 26.74
CA LYS A 254 -12.49 44.69 25.46
C LYS A 254 -13.68 45.66 25.52
N PHE A 255 -14.41 45.68 26.62
CA PHE A 255 -15.59 46.52 26.83
C PHE A 255 -15.34 47.68 27.81
N PHE A 256 -14.09 47.88 28.22
CA PHE A 256 -13.59 49.06 28.94
C PHE A 256 -12.45 49.67 28.14
#